data_AF-A0A961SNH0-F1
#
_entry.id   AF-A0A961SNH0-F1
#
_cell.length_a   1.000
_cell.length_b   1.000
_cell.length_c   1.000
_cell.angle_alpha   90.00
_cell.angle_beta   90.00
_cell.angle_gamma   90.00
#
_symmetry.space_group_name_H-M   'P 1'
#
loop_
_entity.id
_entity.type
_entity.pdbx_description
1 polymer ?
#
loop_
_entity_poly.entity_id
_entity_poly.type
_entity_poly.pdbx_seq_one_letter_code
_entity_poly.pdbx_strand_id
1 'polypeptide(L)'
;MTITIDLKDANGDGKGINFNSYLKSFDKKFEASGYGGFINETESGSIPGGNYVIRGDDYVSWDGKKNGQSVILEGGSDGWKYDFSNGHVMSGDVQAITFGMKTKTHNGNPEFTNNGEVRISFDEMKISNYNKHWLRDLSDGETKGLLKFLNSDSIEFHGSNGRDVFTSFNKADELHGGGGRDKLDGGKGADLIHGGTGRDTLTGGKGADTFLFEAGDGKDKITDFGKGADVIDFDGQFGNFDAVVDAATQGRKGVTISFDGGSVLLEGWKLANLHEGHFHFEM
;
A
#
# COMPACT_ATOMS: atom_id res chain seq x y z
N MET A 1 -3.82 9.45 -11.64
CA MET A 1 -2.46 9.42 -11.10
C MET A 1 -2.43 8.22 -10.19
N THR A 2 -1.55 7.26 -10.40
CA THR A 2 -1.58 6.07 -9.54
C THR A 2 -0.78 6.35 -8.27
N ILE A 3 -1.33 5.95 -7.13
CA ILE A 3 -0.61 5.97 -5.85
C ILE A 3 -0.14 4.54 -5.59
N THR A 4 1.17 4.33 -5.58
CA THR A 4 1.76 3.01 -5.33
C THR A 4 2.04 2.85 -3.84
N ILE A 5 1.67 1.71 -3.26
CA ILE A 5 1.95 1.35 -1.87
C ILE A 5 2.75 0.06 -1.85
N ASP A 6 4.03 0.15 -1.51
CA ASP A 6 4.92 -1.01 -1.39
C ASP A 6 5.13 -1.39 0.07
N LEU A 7 4.89 -2.66 0.39
CA LEU A 7 5.22 -3.25 1.68
C LEU A 7 6.50 -4.07 1.58
N LYS A 8 7.35 -3.96 2.61
CA LYS A 8 8.55 -4.81 2.74
C LYS A 8 8.66 -5.34 4.15
N ASP A 9 8.98 -6.62 4.27
CA ASP A 9 9.40 -7.21 5.54
C ASP A 9 10.87 -6.85 5.84
N ALA A 10 11.13 -5.56 6.04
CA ALA A 10 12.46 -5.05 6.24
C ALA A 10 13.10 -5.49 7.58
N ASN A 11 12.27 -5.98 8.51
CA ASN A 11 12.70 -6.53 9.80
C ASN A 11 12.93 -8.06 9.72
N GLY A 12 12.42 -8.73 8.68
CA GLY A 12 12.65 -10.13 8.36
C GLY A 12 11.94 -11.10 9.31
N ASP A 13 10.87 -10.67 9.98
CA ASP A 13 10.16 -11.47 10.97
C ASP A 13 9.05 -12.36 10.38
N GLY A 14 8.77 -12.19 9.09
CA GLY A 14 7.81 -12.97 8.31
C GLY A 14 6.35 -12.73 8.68
N LYS A 15 6.03 -11.71 9.48
CA LYS A 15 4.65 -11.49 9.97
C LYS A 15 3.79 -10.65 9.05
N GLY A 16 4.37 -9.97 8.06
CA GLY A 16 3.68 -9.03 7.17
C GLY A 16 3.12 -7.81 7.91
N ILE A 17 2.44 -6.95 7.17
CA ILE A 17 2.00 -5.63 7.61
C ILE A 17 0.49 -5.52 7.40
N ASN A 18 -0.21 -5.21 8.50
CA ASN A 18 -1.58 -4.76 8.43
C ASN A 18 -1.59 -3.25 8.19
N PHE A 19 -1.62 -2.83 6.93
CA PHE A 19 -1.50 -1.42 6.54
C PHE A 19 -2.58 -0.55 7.21
N ASN A 20 -3.83 -1.02 7.26
CA ASN A 20 -4.94 -0.29 7.86
C ASN A 20 -4.74 -0.07 9.38
N SER A 21 -4.17 -1.05 10.07
CA SER A 21 -3.83 -0.94 11.49
C SER A 21 -2.56 -0.12 11.70
N TYR A 22 -1.61 -0.21 10.78
CA TYR A 22 -0.38 0.57 10.76
C TYR A 22 -0.72 2.06 10.72
N LEU A 23 -1.50 2.51 9.74
CA LEU A 23 -1.96 3.90 9.63
C LEU A 23 -2.69 4.36 10.90
N LYS A 24 -3.64 3.58 11.43
CA LYS A 24 -4.35 3.90 12.67
C LYS A 24 -3.46 3.97 13.92
N SER A 25 -2.33 3.27 13.91
CA SER A 25 -1.36 3.33 15.01
C SER A 25 -0.50 4.58 14.94
N PHE A 26 -0.17 5.04 13.73
CA PHE A 26 0.47 6.33 13.46
C PHE A 26 -0.41 7.51 13.90
N ASP A 27 -1.72 7.43 13.63
CA ASP A 27 -2.76 8.39 14.03
C ASP A 27 -2.71 8.78 15.53
N LYS A 28 -2.17 7.94 16.41
CA LYS A 28 -2.21 8.20 17.86
C LYS A 28 -0.88 8.65 18.46
N LYS A 29 0.19 8.70 17.67
CA LYS A 29 1.55 8.73 18.23
C LYS A 29 2.50 9.69 17.55
N PHE A 30 2.12 10.28 16.41
CA PHE A 30 2.97 11.24 15.74
C PHE A 30 2.69 12.65 16.27
N GLU A 31 3.69 13.22 16.92
CA GLU A 31 3.79 14.66 17.14
C GLU A 31 5.03 15.12 16.37
N ALA A 32 4.87 15.83 15.25
CA ALA A 32 6.00 16.55 14.65
C ALA A 32 6.44 17.66 15.63
N SER A 33 7.42 17.35 16.47
CA SER A 33 8.18 18.38 17.18
C SER A 33 9.29 18.89 16.24
N GLY A 34 9.45 20.21 16.15
CA GLY A 34 10.19 20.92 15.10
C GLY A 34 11.72 20.76 15.11
N TYR A 35 12.22 19.53 15.11
CA TYR A 35 13.64 19.17 14.98
C TYR A 35 13.87 18.14 13.86
N GLY A 36 13.09 18.20 12.77
CA GLY A 36 13.41 17.44 11.55
C GLY A 36 14.65 17.99 10.86
N GLY A 37 15.48 17.11 10.31
CA GLY A 37 16.71 17.47 9.60
C GLY A 37 16.74 16.88 8.19
N PHE A 38 17.39 17.58 7.26
CA PHE A 38 17.65 17.06 5.91
C PHE A 38 18.91 16.18 5.93
N ILE A 39 18.79 14.94 5.46
CA ILE A 39 19.85 13.90 5.50
C ILE A 39 20.60 13.82 4.17
N ASN A 40 21.00 14.96 3.60
CA ASN A 40 22.05 14.98 2.56
C ASN A 40 22.65 16.37 2.35
N GLU A 41 22.38 17.29 3.28
CA GLU A 41 22.89 18.64 3.16
C GLU A 41 24.26 18.70 3.80
N THR A 42 25.23 19.19 3.03
CA THR A 42 26.51 19.67 3.56
C THR A 42 26.34 20.81 4.59
N GLU A 43 25.10 21.27 4.84
CA GLU A 43 24.78 22.38 5.73
C GLU A 43 23.52 22.12 6.58
N SER A 44 23.48 21.04 7.38
CA SER A 44 22.50 20.94 8.47
C SER A 44 22.91 21.88 9.62
N GLY A 45 22.49 23.14 9.56
CA GLY A 45 22.74 24.14 10.61
C GLY A 45 21.54 25.06 10.82
N SER A 46 21.34 25.52 12.05
CA SER A 46 20.51 26.69 12.31
C SER A 46 21.24 27.93 11.79
N ILE A 47 20.93 28.33 10.55
CA ILE A 47 21.58 29.46 9.89
C ILE A 47 20.76 30.74 10.14
N PRO A 48 21.24 31.69 10.97
CA PRO A 48 20.55 32.95 11.19
C PRO A 48 20.81 33.90 10.02
N GLY A 49 19.74 34.38 9.37
CA GLY A 49 19.78 35.55 8.49
C GLY A 49 20.17 35.27 7.03
N GLY A 50 19.16 35.05 6.18
CA GLY A 50 19.26 35.15 4.72
C GLY A 50 18.33 34.18 3.97
N ASN A 51 17.89 34.59 2.78
CA ASN A 51 17.15 33.74 1.85
C ASN A 51 18.10 32.69 1.26
N TYR A 52 18.04 31.44 1.75
CA TYR A 52 18.87 30.34 1.25
C TYR A 52 18.02 29.18 0.77
N VAL A 53 18.42 28.60 -0.36
CA VAL A 53 17.82 27.40 -0.95
C VAL A 53 18.51 26.19 -0.33
N ILE A 54 17.88 25.62 0.70
CA ILE A 54 18.19 24.30 1.26
C ILE A 54 17.70 23.26 0.25
N ARG A 55 18.62 22.57 -0.44
CA ARG A 55 18.34 21.51 -1.42
C ARG A 55 18.52 20.16 -0.74
N GLY A 56 17.48 19.70 -0.06
CA GLY A 56 17.45 18.37 0.55
C GLY A 56 16.79 17.38 -0.39
N ASP A 57 17.41 16.21 -0.55
CA ASP A 57 16.79 15.06 -1.25
C ASP A 57 15.73 14.40 -0.34
N ASP A 58 15.93 14.43 0.99
CA ASP A 58 15.10 13.73 1.97
C ASP A 58 14.88 14.58 3.24
N TYR A 59 13.64 14.56 3.77
CA TYR A 59 13.27 15.16 5.05
C TYR A 59 12.83 14.10 6.05
N VAL A 60 13.43 14.09 7.24
CA VAL A 60 13.09 13.15 8.31
C VAL A 60 12.27 13.84 9.40
N SER A 61 11.13 13.25 9.76
CA SER A 61 10.35 13.63 10.95
C SER A 61 10.45 12.59 12.05
N TRP A 62 10.46 13.05 13.31
CA TRP A 62 10.70 12.24 14.52
C TRP A 62 9.57 12.37 15.55
N ASP A 63 9.17 11.25 16.16
CA ASP A 63 8.07 11.14 17.13
C ASP A 63 8.48 11.28 18.62
N GLY A 64 9.77 11.53 18.90
CA GLY A 64 10.26 11.75 20.27
C GLY A 64 10.46 10.50 21.13
N LYS A 65 10.11 9.28 20.69
CA LYS A 65 10.15 8.07 21.53
C LYS A 65 11.42 7.24 21.29
N LYS A 66 11.89 6.55 22.34
CA LYS A 66 13.08 5.65 22.30
C LYS A 66 12.94 4.45 21.37
N ASN A 67 11.72 4.17 20.90
CA ASN A 67 11.41 3.10 19.94
C ASN A 67 11.00 3.71 18.58
N GLY A 68 11.47 4.93 18.27
CA GLY A 68 10.77 5.90 17.41
C GLY A 68 10.52 5.44 15.98
N GLN A 69 9.26 5.55 15.56
CA GLN A 69 8.84 5.43 14.18
C GLN A 69 9.31 6.68 13.42
N SER A 70 10.01 6.50 12.31
CA SER A 70 10.47 7.61 11.47
C SER A 70 9.66 7.66 10.17
N VAL A 71 9.41 8.88 9.70
CA VAL A 71 8.87 9.14 8.37
C VAL A 71 9.94 9.86 7.58
N ILE A 72 10.29 9.32 6.42
CA ILE A 72 11.10 10.01 5.43
C ILE A 72 10.16 10.48 4.33
N LEU A 73 10.25 11.77 4.03
CA LEU A 73 9.67 12.32 2.82
C LEU A 73 10.79 12.50 1.82
N GLU A 74 10.59 11.95 0.64
CA GLU A 74 11.60 11.94 -0.41
C GLU A 74 11.18 12.92 -1.50
N GLY A 75 12.13 13.74 -1.92
CA GLY A 75 11.93 14.71 -2.97
C GLY A 75 12.12 14.16 -4.37
N GLY A 76 11.41 14.76 -5.32
CA GLY A 76 11.66 14.53 -6.74
C GLY A 76 13.03 15.06 -7.17
N SER A 77 13.39 14.83 -8.43
CA SER A 77 14.73 15.14 -8.98
C SER A 77 15.22 16.60 -8.82
N ASP A 78 14.30 17.55 -8.67
CA ASP A 78 14.62 18.97 -8.45
C ASP A 78 14.89 19.31 -6.97
N GLY A 79 14.72 18.33 -6.07
CA GLY A 79 14.85 18.48 -4.62
C GLY A 79 13.77 19.38 -4.03
N TRP A 80 13.90 19.64 -2.73
CA TRP A 80 12.99 20.53 -2.01
C TRP A 80 13.59 21.92 -1.86
N LYS A 81 12.73 22.92 -1.63
CA LYS A 81 13.11 24.31 -1.35
C LYS A 81 12.45 24.76 -0.06
N TYR A 82 13.27 25.18 0.91
CA TYR A 82 12.81 25.73 2.18
C TYR A 82 13.05 27.25 2.24
N ASP A 83 12.06 28.01 2.69
CA ASP A 83 12.08 29.46 2.82
C ASP A 83 11.81 29.86 4.28
N PHE A 84 12.89 30.20 4.98
CA PHE A 84 12.86 30.65 6.38
C PHE A 84 12.22 32.04 6.54
N SER A 85 12.29 32.87 5.50
CA SER A 85 11.90 34.28 5.57
C SER A 85 10.39 34.47 5.48
N ASN A 86 9.70 33.59 4.74
CA ASN A 86 8.25 33.62 4.58
C ASN A 86 7.53 32.69 5.56
N GLY A 87 8.05 32.58 6.78
CA GLY A 87 7.46 31.78 7.83
C GLY A 87 7.73 30.29 7.68
N HIS A 88 8.94 29.87 7.29
CA HIS A 88 9.33 28.45 7.28
C HIS A 88 8.52 27.59 6.29
N VAL A 89 8.49 28.03 5.04
CA VAL A 89 7.77 27.37 3.95
C VAL A 89 8.62 26.28 3.34
N MET A 90 8.02 25.14 3.02
CA MET A 90 8.64 24.13 2.17
C MET A 90 7.85 23.99 0.86
N SER A 91 8.57 23.83 -0.25
CA SER A 91 7.99 23.67 -1.58
C SER A 91 8.85 22.77 -2.45
N GLY A 92 8.24 22.08 -3.39
CA GLY A 92 8.92 21.08 -4.23
C GLY A 92 8.01 19.89 -4.51
N ASP A 93 8.57 18.90 -5.18
CA ASP A 93 7.86 17.67 -5.52
C ASP A 93 8.15 16.62 -4.48
N VAL A 94 7.12 16.00 -3.92
CA VAL A 94 7.30 14.75 -3.19
C VAL A 94 7.23 13.62 -4.21
N GLN A 95 8.07 12.61 -4.05
CA GLN A 95 8.01 11.38 -4.84
C GLN A 95 7.59 10.17 -3.98
N ALA A 96 7.87 10.24 -2.67
CA ALA A 96 7.53 9.17 -1.75
C ALA A 96 7.40 9.62 -0.30
N ILE A 97 6.64 8.83 0.45
CA ILE A 97 6.56 8.82 1.91
C ILE A 97 6.94 7.42 2.36
N THR A 98 8.08 7.30 3.05
CA THR A 98 8.59 6.01 3.51
C THR A 98 8.51 5.92 5.04
N PHE A 99 7.88 4.86 5.53
CA PHE A 99 7.75 4.53 6.95
C PHE A 99 8.56 3.28 7.29
N GLY A 100 9.23 3.27 8.45
CA GLY A 100 9.98 2.10 8.90
C GLY A 100 10.98 2.40 10.02
N MET A 101 11.44 1.37 10.75
CA MET A 101 12.33 1.54 11.89
C MET A 101 13.65 0.78 11.75
N LYS A 102 14.77 1.51 11.71
CA LYS A 102 15.98 1.18 12.49
C LYS A 102 16.66 2.48 12.96
N THR A 103 16.55 2.80 14.23
CA THR A 103 17.46 3.76 14.88
C THR A 103 18.77 3.05 15.18
N LYS A 104 19.84 3.41 14.47
CA LYS A 104 21.20 3.13 14.96
C LYS A 104 21.58 4.24 15.93
N THR A 105 22.54 3.99 16.81
CA THR A 105 23.13 5.05 17.63
C THR A 105 24.58 5.21 17.22
N HIS A 106 24.97 6.40 16.78
CA HIS A 106 26.36 6.77 16.56
C HIS A 106 26.76 7.79 17.61
N ASN A 107 27.76 7.47 18.43
CA ASN A 107 28.25 8.32 19.52
C ASN A 107 27.15 8.82 20.49
N GLY A 108 26.10 8.03 20.71
CA GLY A 108 24.98 8.39 21.59
C GLY A 108 23.88 9.21 20.91
N ASN A 109 24.06 9.63 19.65
CA ASN A 109 23.03 10.25 18.83
C ASN A 109 22.30 9.18 18.02
N PRO A 110 20.96 9.22 17.93
CA PRO A 110 20.23 8.40 16.97
C PRO A 110 20.68 8.74 15.54
N GLU A 111 21.28 7.78 14.84
CA GLU A 111 21.35 7.74 13.38
C GLU A 111 20.08 7.06 12.87
N PHE A 112 19.22 7.83 12.23
CA PHE A 112 17.97 7.32 11.66
C PHE A 112 18.29 6.64 10.33
N THR A 113 18.12 5.31 10.26
CA THR A 113 18.15 4.57 8.99
C THR A 113 16.74 4.03 8.74
N ASN A 114 16.06 4.55 7.72
CA ASN A 114 14.77 4.02 7.32
C ASN A 114 14.99 2.79 6.45
N ASN A 115 14.58 1.63 6.96
CA ASN A 115 14.64 0.39 6.20
C ASN A 115 13.35 0.13 5.39
N GLY A 116 12.36 1.04 5.44
CA GLY A 116 11.19 1.09 4.58
C GLY A 116 10.28 -0.12 4.67
N GLU A 117 9.53 -0.26 5.76
CA GLU A 117 8.47 -1.28 5.87
C GLU A 117 7.25 -0.94 5.00
N VAL A 118 6.96 0.36 4.86
CA VAL A 118 5.90 0.87 4.00
C VAL A 118 6.46 2.03 3.19
N ARG A 119 6.30 2.00 1.87
CA ARG A 119 6.58 3.12 0.99
C ARG A 119 5.32 3.48 0.23
N ILE A 120 4.97 4.77 0.22
CA ILE A 120 3.88 5.31 -0.57
C ILE A 120 4.50 6.23 -1.61
N SER A 121 4.43 5.86 -2.89
CA SER A 121 5.01 6.60 -4.01
C SER A 121 3.93 7.11 -4.97
N PHE A 122 4.29 8.15 -5.72
CA PHE A 122 3.37 8.83 -6.62
C PHE A 122 4.10 9.74 -7.61
N ASP A 123 3.52 9.93 -8.80
CA ASP A 123 4.24 10.51 -9.94
C ASP A 123 4.64 11.99 -9.77
N GLU A 124 3.75 12.87 -9.26
CA GLU A 124 4.02 14.32 -9.23
C GLU A 124 3.22 15.07 -8.14
N MET A 125 3.42 14.77 -6.86
CA MET A 125 2.77 15.57 -5.80
C MET A 125 3.53 16.88 -5.58
N LYS A 126 3.00 17.97 -6.15
CA LYS A 126 3.50 19.33 -5.93
C LYS A 126 3.12 19.82 -4.53
N ILE A 127 4.10 20.27 -3.75
CA ILE A 127 3.88 21.06 -2.54
C ILE A 127 4.15 22.54 -2.88
N SER A 128 3.14 23.39 -2.76
CA SER A 128 3.30 24.83 -2.84
C SER A 128 2.62 25.52 -1.65
N ASN A 129 3.39 25.76 -0.59
CA ASN A 129 3.18 26.71 0.51
C ASN A 129 1.87 26.67 1.36
N TYR A 130 2.06 26.86 2.68
CA TYR A 130 1.14 27.32 3.74
C TYR A 130 -0.36 27.10 3.53
N ASN A 131 -0.78 25.84 3.57
CA ASN A 131 -1.86 25.52 4.48
C ASN A 131 -1.43 24.31 5.32
N LYS A 132 -1.46 24.50 6.63
CA LYS A 132 -0.93 23.68 7.71
C LYS A 132 -1.62 22.31 7.86
N HIS A 133 -1.95 21.68 6.74
CA HIS A 133 -2.80 20.51 6.67
C HIS A 133 -1.97 19.33 6.24
N TRP A 134 -1.75 18.98 4.97
CA TRP A 134 -1.21 17.64 4.63
C TRP A 134 0.04 17.13 5.42
N LEU A 135 1.14 17.90 5.56
CA LEU A 135 2.32 17.48 6.34
C LEU A 135 2.01 17.46 7.84
N ARG A 136 1.14 18.39 8.27
CA ARG A 136 0.60 18.44 9.62
C ARG A 136 -0.43 17.35 9.88
N ASP A 137 -1.24 16.94 8.90
CA ASP A 137 -2.28 15.91 8.96
C ASP A 137 -1.62 14.51 8.94
N LEU A 138 -0.47 14.39 8.26
CA LEU A 138 0.46 13.28 8.44
C LEU A 138 1.12 13.30 9.83
N SER A 139 1.18 14.47 10.48
CA SER A 139 1.96 14.69 11.70
C SER A 139 1.22 15.08 13.00
N ASP A 140 -0.09 15.23 12.97
CA ASP A 140 -0.90 15.73 14.08
C ASP A 140 -1.81 14.64 14.63
N GLY A 141 -1.63 13.42 14.12
CA GLY A 141 -2.43 12.28 14.53
C GLY A 141 -3.87 12.33 14.00
N GLU A 142 -4.14 13.09 12.93
CA GLU A 142 -5.36 12.97 12.14
C GLU A 142 -5.04 12.49 10.71
N THR A 143 -4.79 11.20 10.55
CA THR A 143 -4.65 10.44 9.29
C THR A 143 -5.75 10.68 8.27
N LYS A 144 -6.82 11.42 8.61
CA LYS A 144 -7.85 11.89 7.68
C LYS A 144 -7.26 12.56 6.43
N GLY A 145 -6.16 13.31 6.56
CA GLY A 145 -5.48 13.93 5.41
C GLY A 145 -4.90 12.89 4.47
N LEU A 146 -4.08 11.96 5.01
CA LEU A 146 -3.51 10.86 4.25
C LEU A 146 -4.59 9.94 3.68
N LEU A 147 -5.59 9.55 4.46
CA LEU A 147 -6.70 8.72 4.02
C LEU A 147 -7.52 9.41 2.91
N LYS A 148 -7.71 10.73 2.98
CA LYS A 148 -8.37 11.49 1.92
C LYS A 148 -7.51 11.50 0.64
N PHE A 149 -6.19 11.60 0.78
CA PHE A 149 -5.25 11.52 -0.33
C PHE A 149 -5.23 10.13 -0.97
N LEU A 150 -5.08 9.06 -0.19
CA LEU A 150 -5.13 7.68 -0.69
C LEU A 150 -6.46 7.35 -1.36
N ASN A 151 -7.55 7.97 -0.90
CA ASN A 151 -8.87 7.83 -1.49
C ASN A 151 -9.12 8.75 -2.70
N SER A 152 -8.15 9.59 -3.08
CA SER A 152 -8.35 10.58 -4.15
C SER A 152 -8.15 10.00 -5.56
N ASP A 153 -7.35 8.94 -5.67
CA ASP A 153 -6.96 8.33 -6.94
C ASP A 153 -6.77 6.81 -6.79
N SER A 154 -6.48 6.12 -7.89
CA SER A 154 -6.27 4.66 -7.88
C SER A 154 -5.05 4.26 -7.07
N ILE A 155 -5.16 3.13 -6.37
CA ILE A 155 -4.08 2.51 -5.63
C ILE A 155 -3.53 1.34 -6.44
N GLU A 156 -2.21 1.26 -6.51
CA GLU A 156 -1.48 0.05 -6.85
C GLU A 156 -0.78 -0.45 -5.58
N PHE A 157 -1.26 -1.55 -5.00
CA PHE A 157 -0.77 -2.09 -3.73
C PHE A 157 0.10 -3.32 -3.98
N HIS A 158 1.30 -3.32 -3.41
CA HIS A 158 2.27 -4.40 -3.48
C HIS A 158 2.57 -4.88 -2.06
N GLY A 159 2.09 -6.07 -1.73
CA GLY A 159 2.34 -6.74 -0.47
C GLY A 159 3.77 -7.28 -0.35
N SER A 160 4.05 -7.90 0.79
CA SER A 160 5.35 -8.46 1.14
C SER A 160 5.36 -9.99 0.96
N ASN A 161 6.34 -10.68 1.55
CA ASN A 161 6.34 -12.15 1.66
C ASN A 161 5.71 -12.63 3.00
N GLY A 162 5.16 -11.70 3.77
CA GLY A 162 4.55 -11.95 5.06
C GLY A 162 3.03 -11.94 4.98
N ARG A 163 2.36 -12.00 6.14
CA ARG A 163 0.90 -11.91 6.20
C ARG A 163 0.43 -10.46 6.16
N ASP A 164 0.04 -9.99 5.00
CA ASP A 164 -0.41 -8.63 4.76
C ASP A 164 -1.94 -8.47 4.89
N VAL A 165 -2.36 -7.28 5.30
CA VAL A 165 -3.78 -6.92 5.36
C VAL A 165 -3.97 -5.53 4.79
N PHE A 166 -4.74 -5.45 3.71
CA PHE A 166 -5.05 -4.21 3.02
C PHE A 166 -6.53 -4.14 2.66
N THR A 167 -7.09 -2.94 2.77
CA THR A 167 -8.41 -2.62 2.23
C THR A 167 -8.27 -1.32 1.46
N SER A 168 -8.56 -1.38 0.16
CA SER A 168 -8.49 -0.25 -0.74
C SER A 168 -9.72 0.67 -0.61
N PHE A 169 -9.88 1.62 -1.54
CA PHE A 169 -10.72 2.78 -1.32
C PHE A 169 -11.96 2.84 -2.23
N ASN A 170 -12.08 3.86 -3.08
CA ASN A 170 -13.28 4.13 -3.88
C ASN A 170 -13.00 4.14 -5.38
N LYS A 171 -11.79 3.79 -5.81
CA LYS A 171 -11.31 3.86 -7.20
C LYS A 171 -11.05 2.45 -7.69
N ALA A 172 -10.92 2.30 -9.00
CA ALA A 172 -10.44 1.04 -9.58
C ALA A 172 -8.97 0.89 -9.20
N ASP A 173 -8.69 -0.11 -8.37
CA ASP A 173 -7.40 -0.33 -7.74
C ASP A 173 -6.79 -1.68 -8.17
N GLU A 174 -5.45 -1.80 -8.10
CA GLU A 174 -4.71 -3.02 -8.40
C GLU A 174 -4.02 -3.51 -7.12
N LEU A 175 -4.36 -4.73 -6.66
CA LEU A 175 -3.88 -5.29 -5.40
C LEU A 175 -3.09 -6.57 -5.64
N HIS A 176 -1.81 -6.56 -5.31
CA HIS A 176 -0.92 -7.71 -5.34
C HIS A 176 -0.52 -8.09 -3.91
N GLY A 177 -0.94 -9.26 -3.43
CA GLY A 177 -0.64 -9.71 -2.06
C GLY A 177 0.81 -10.13 -1.84
N GLY A 178 1.46 -10.65 -2.88
CA GLY A 178 2.83 -11.12 -2.83
C GLY A 178 2.90 -12.57 -2.36
N GLY A 179 3.61 -12.84 -1.27
CA GLY A 179 3.64 -14.16 -0.67
C GLY A 179 3.10 -14.10 0.74
N GLY A 180 2.36 -15.11 1.20
CA GLY A 180 1.90 -15.11 2.58
C GLY A 180 0.53 -15.71 2.80
N ARG A 181 -0.28 -15.02 3.61
CA ARG A 181 -1.65 -15.44 3.94
C ARG A 181 -2.50 -14.20 4.04
N ASP A 182 -2.65 -13.55 2.92
CA ASP A 182 -3.02 -12.17 2.85
C ASP A 182 -4.52 -12.00 2.97
N LYS A 183 -4.91 -10.81 3.41
CA LYS A 183 -6.30 -10.40 3.41
C LYS A 183 -6.41 -9.10 2.63
N LEU A 184 -6.91 -9.22 1.40
CA LEU A 184 -7.09 -8.12 0.46
C LEU A 184 -8.58 -7.85 0.27
N ASP A 185 -8.93 -6.57 0.23
CA ASP A 185 -10.29 -6.07 0.00
C ASP A 185 -10.22 -4.88 -0.95
N GLY A 186 -10.78 -5.02 -2.16
CA GLY A 186 -10.80 -3.97 -3.20
C GLY A 186 -11.60 -2.73 -2.80
N GLY A 187 -12.58 -2.89 -1.91
CA GLY A 187 -13.38 -1.77 -1.43
C GLY A 187 -14.47 -1.38 -2.42
N LYS A 188 -14.31 -0.28 -3.15
CA LYS A 188 -15.21 0.07 -4.27
C LYS A 188 -14.35 0.44 -5.46
N GLY A 189 -14.82 0.08 -6.63
CA GLY A 189 -14.04 0.28 -7.85
C GLY A 189 -14.37 -0.84 -8.81
N ALA A 190 -13.65 -0.92 -9.91
CA ALA A 190 -13.55 -2.18 -10.63
C ALA A 190 -12.12 -2.63 -10.39
N ASP A 191 -11.93 -3.49 -9.39
CA ASP A 191 -10.61 -3.73 -8.81
C ASP A 191 -9.97 -4.99 -9.42
N LEU A 192 -8.66 -4.96 -9.63
CA LEU A 192 -7.87 -6.14 -9.98
C LEU A 192 -7.22 -6.67 -8.69
N ILE A 193 -7.45 -7.93 -8.36
CA ILE A 193 -6.97 -8.53 -7.12
C ILE A 193 -6.22 -9.83 -7.43
N HIS A 194 -4.92 -9.82 -7.14
CA HIS A 194 -4.03 -10.99 -7.18
C HIS A 194 -3.55 -11.29 -5.76
N GLY A 195 -3.93 -12.44 -5.22
CA GLY A 195 -3.47 -12.88 -3.89
C GLY A 195 -1.97 -13.15 -3.88
N GLY A 196 -1.44 -13.67 -5.00
CA GLY A 196 -0.09 -14.18 -5.09
C GLY A 196 0.02 -15.56 -4.44
N THR A 197 1.21 -15.89 -3.95
CA THR A 197 1.47 -17.22 -3.39
C THR A 197 1.00 -17.34 -1.94
N GLY A 198 0.25 -18.39 -1.63
CA GLY A 198 -0.06 -18.70 -0.25
C GLY A 198 -1.47 -19.19 -0.02
N ARG A 199 -2.14 -18.58 0.97
CA ARG A 199 -3.50 -18.95 1.34
C ARG A 199 -4.27 -17.69 1.69
N ASP A 200 -4.81 -17.06 0.66
CA ASP A 200 -5.27 -15.70 0.76
C ASP A 200 -6.79 -15.61 0.89
N THR A 201 -7.23 -14.49 1.44
CA THR A 201 -8.65 -14.15 1.59
C THR A 201 -8.90 -12.87 0.82
N LEU A 202 -9.59 -13.01 -0.32
CA LEU A 202 -9.83 -11.95 -1.27
C LEU A 202 -11.30 -11.51 -1.18
N THR A 203 -11.52 -10.20 -1.28
CA THR A 203 -12.85 -9.57 -1.28
C THR A 203 -12.84 -8.52 -2.38
N GLY A 204 -13.77 -8.61 -3.33
CA GLY A 204 -13.85 -7.62 -4.42
C GLY A 204 -14.45 -6.31 -3.89
N GLY A 205 -15.56 -6.44 -3.17
CA GLY A 205 -16.25 -5.31 -2.58
C GLY A 205 -17.39 -4.84 -3.48
N LYS A 206 -17.27 -3.65 -4.06
CA LYS A 206 -18.30 -3.07 -4.94
C LYS A 206 -17.72 -2.75 -6.31
N GLY A 207 -18.31 -3.38 -7.32
CA GLY A 207 -18.15 -3.04 -8.73
C GLY A 207 -17.77 -4.29 -9.49
N ALA A 208 -17.26 -4.14 -10.71
CA ALA A 208 -16.93 -5.29 -11.53
C ALA A 208 -15.47 -5.66 -11.30
N ASP A 209 -15.22 -6.53 -10.32
CA ASP A 209 -13.88 -6.86 -9.87
C ASP A 209 -13.30 -8.06 -10.64
N THR A 210 -12.00 -8.07 -10.84
CA THR A 210 -11.26 -9.17 -11.48
C THR A 210 -10.35 -9.84 -10.47
N PHE A 211 -10.52 -11.14 -10.27
CA PHE A 211 -9.62 -11.95 -9.45
C PHE A 211 -8.67 -12.73 -10.36
N LEU A 212 -7.38 -12.41 -10.28
CA LEU A 212 -6.33 -13.07 -11.04
C LEU A 212 -5.73 -14.22 -10.24
N PHE A 213 -5.57 -15.38 -10.89
CA PHE A 213 -4.86 -16.54 -10.36
C PHE A 213 -3.85 -17.07 -11.37
N GLU A 214 -2.58 -17.08 -10.97
CA GLU A 214 -1.47 -17.65 -11.72
C GLU A 214 -1.14 -19.07 -11.22
N ALA A 215 -0.34 -19.80 -12.00
CA ALA A 215 0.09 -21.14 -11.61
C ALA A 215 0.95 -21.09 -10.35
N GLY A 216 0.55 -21.83 -9.31
CA GLY A 216 1.28 -21.90 -8.03
C GLY A 216 0.86 -20.89 -6.97
N ASP A 217 -0.19 -20.09 -7.20
CA ASP A 217 -0.73 -19.13 -6.20
C ASP A 217 -1.23 -19.80 -4.91
N GLY A 218 -1.49 -21.10 -4.92
CA GLY A 218 -1.81 -21.84 -3.70
C GLY A 218 -3.31 -21.91 -3.43
N LYS A 219 -3.77 -21.62 -2.21
CA LYS A 219 -5.13 -22.00 -1.76
C LYS A 219 -5.95 -20.83 -1.28
N ASP A 220 -6.69 -20.21 -2.19
CA ASP A 220 -7.34 -18.95 -1.89
C ASP A 220 -8.83 -19.07 -1.66
N LYS A 221 -9.40 -17.97 -1.18
CA LYS A 221 -10.83 -17.85 -0.95
C LYS A 221 -11.31 -16.47 -1.34
N ILE A 222 -12.29 -16.41 -2.24
CA ILE A 222 -13.06 -15.21 -2.53
C ILE A 222 -14.30 -15.20 -1.64
N THR A 223 -14.49 -14.13 -0.87
CA THR A 223 -15.55 -14.06 0.15
C THR A 223 -16.87 -13.52 -0.36
N ASP A 224 -16.88 -12.85 -1.51
CA ASP A 224 -18.07 -12.17 -2.01
C ASP A 224 -18.26 -12.16 -3.53
N PHE A 225 -17.77 -13.22 -4.19
CA PHE A 225 -17.83 -13.36 -5.64
C PHE A 225 -19.24 -13.09 -6.22
N GLY A 226 -19.26 -12.44 -7.39
CA GLY A 226 -20.40 -12.02 -8.19
C GLY A 226 -21.11 -10.75 -7.70
N LYS A 227 -20.50 -9.97 -6.80
CA LYS A 227 -21.04 -8.67 -6.39
C LYS A 227 -20.63 -7.55 -7.34
N GLY A 228 -21.37 -7.42 -8.44
CA GLY A 228 -21.15 -6.34 -9.40
C GLY A 228 -20.60 -6.80 -10.75
N ALA A 229 -20.84 -8.08 -11.08
CA ALA A 229 -20.39 -8.76 -12.29
C ALA A 229 -18.89 -9.06 -12.30
N ASP A 230 -18.39 -9.56 -11.17
CA ASP A 230 -17.03 -10.01 -10.98
C ASP A 230 -16.63 -11.12 -11.96
N VAL A 231 -15.34 -11.15 -12.30
CA VAL A 231 -14.73 -12.12 -13.20
C VAL A 231 -13.52 -12.76 -12.53
N ILE A 232 -13.26 -14.03 -12.84
CA ILE A 232 -12.02 -14.72 -12.49
C ILE A 232 -11.19 -14.89 -13.76
N ASP A 233 -9.94 -14.48 -13.69
CA ASP A 233 -8.94 -14.76 -14.70
C ASP A 233 -7.96 -15.80 -14.16
N PHE A 234 -7.75 -16.88 -14.90
CA PHE A 234 -6.80 -17.92 -14.54
C PHE A 234 -5.50 -17.84 -15.37
N ASP A 235 -5.21 -16.68 -15.97
CA ASP A 235 -3.98 -16.43 -16.74
C ASP A 235 -3.77 -17.51 -17.83
N GLY A 236 -4.82 -17.75 -18.62
CA GLY A 236 -4.80 -18.73 -19.71
C GLY A 236 -4.73 -20.21 -19.31
N GLN A 237 -4.79 -20.56 -18.01
CA GLN A 237 -4.72 -21.96 -17.56
C GLN A 237 -5.92 -22.83 -17.99
N PHE A 238 -7.06 -22.21 -18.32
CA PHE A 238 -8.22 -22.89 -18.88
C PHE A 238 -8.54 -22.35 -20.26
N GLY A 239 -8.77 -23.24 -21.23
CA GLY A 239 -9.13 -22.83 -22.59
C GLY A 239 -10.62 -22.53 -22.80
N ASN A 240 -11.50 -22.89 -21.86
CA ASN A 240 -12.94 -22.64 -21.95
C ASN A 240 -13.65 -22.95 -20.60
N PHE A 241 -14.94 -22.62 -20.55
CA PHE A 241 -15.79 -22.82 -19.38
C PHE A 241 -15.98 -24.29 -18.99
N ASP A 242 -16.08 -25.22 -19.95
CA ASP A 242 -16.24 -26.65 -19.63
C ASP A 242 -15.03 -27.18 -18.85
N ALA A 243 -13.82 -26.76 -19.21
CA ALA A 243 -12.60 -27.11 -18.49
C ALA A 243 -12.60 -26.57 -17.04
N VAL A 244 -13.16 -25.37 -16.82
CA VAL A 244 -13.35 -24.82 -15.46
C VAL A 244 -14.35 -25.65 -14.66
N VAL A 245 -15.45 -26.05 -15.28
CA VAL A 245 -16.49 -26.87 -14.63
C VAL A 245 -15.96 -28.26 -14.27
N ASP A 246 -15.16 -28.88 -15.14
CA ASP A 246 -14.51 -30.17 -14.87
C ASP A 246 -13.52 -30.08 -13.69
N ALA A 247 -12.90 -28.92 -13.51
CA ALA A 247 -12.01 -28.63 -12.39
C ALA A 247 -12.73 -28.18 -11.11
N ALA A 248 -14.05 -27.95 -11.17
CA ALA A 248 -14.84 -27.41 -10.08
C ALA A 248 -15.51 -28.53 -9.24
N THR A 249 -15.41 -28.40 -7.91
CA THR A 249 -16.07 -29.29 -6.96
C THR A 249 -16.99 -28.52 -6.03
N GLN A 250 -18.25 -28.95 -5.92
CA GLN A 250 -19.18 -28.41 -4.91
C GLN A 250 -18.81 -28.91 -3.51
N GLY A 251 -18.45 -27.99 -2.62
CA GLY A 251 -18.29 -28.23 -1.19
C GLY A 251 -19.43 -27.66 -0.35
N ARG A 252 -19.40 -27.91 0.96
CA ARG A 252 -20.37 -27.33 1.92
C ARG A 252 -20.25 -25.82 2.08
N LYS A 253 -19.05 -25.27 1.82
CA LYS A 253 -18.74 -23.85 2.01
C LYS A 253 -18.84 -23.03 0.72
N GLY A 254 -19.04 -23.67 -0.42
CA GLY A 254 -18.93 -23.00 -1.72
C GLY A 254 -18.44 -23.95 -2.81
N VAL A 255 -18.03 -23.37 -3.94
CA VAL A 255 -17.42 -24.10 -5.05
C VAL A 255 -15.91 -23.93 -4.97
N THR A 256 -15.16 -25.03 -5.08
CA THR A 256 -13.69 -24.99 -5.21
C THR A 256 -13.32 -25.30 -6.64
N ILE A 257 -12.54 -24.42 -7.29
CA ILE A 257 -11.97 -24.64 -8.61
C ILE A 257 -10.48 -24.90 -8.43
N SER A 258 -9.99 -26.03 -8.93
CA SER A 258 -8.56 -26.41 -8.85
C SER A 258 -7.84 -26.06 -10.14
N PHE A 259 -6.68 -25.42 -10.04
CA PHE A 259 -5.83 -25.01 -11.16
C PHE A 259 -4.37 -25.43 -10.92
N ASP A 260 -3.43 -25.09 -11.80
CA ASP A 260 -2.07 -25.59 -11.67
C ASP A 260 -1.40 -25.03 -10.42
N GLY A 261 -0.94 -25.93 -9.54
CA GLY A 261 -0.34 -25.56 -8.26
C GLY A 261 -1.30 -24.90 -7.24
N GLY A 262 -2.60 -24.78 -7.53
CA GLY A 262 -3.52 -24.03 -6.66
C GLY A 262 -5.01 -24.37 -6.73
N SER A 263 -5.80 -23.63 -5.96
CA SER A 263 -7.25 -23.71 -5.93
C SER A 263 -7.89 -22.48 -5.33
N VAL A 264 -9.02 -22.04 -5.85
CA VAL A 264 -9.83 -20.96 -5.28
C VAL A 264 -11.17 -21.50 -4.78
N LEU A 265 -11.56 -21.12 -3.56
CA LEU A 265 -12.89 -21.32 -3.00
C LEU A 265 -13.75 -20.07 -3.22
N LEU A 266 -14.86 -20.21 -3.95
CA LEU A 266 -15.92 -19.21 -4.06
C LEU A 266 -16.90 -19.42 -2.90
N GLU A 267 -16.76 -18.63 -1.84
CA GLU A 267 -17.52 -18.83 -0.59
C GLU A 267 -19.03 -18.59 -0.80
N GLY A 268 -19.85 -19.53 -0.35
CA GLY A 268 -21.32 -19.46 -0.47
C GLY A 268 -21.87 -19.78 -1.86
N TRP A 269 -21.02 -20.03 -2.86
CA TRP A 269 -21.46 -20.31 -4.23
C TRP A 269 -21.96 -21.73 -4.45
N LYS A 270 -22.80 -21.88 -5.47
CA LYS A 270 -23.29 -23.17 -5.98
C LYS A 270 -22.74 -23.40 -7.37
N LEU A 271 -22.30 -24.63 -7.65
CA LEU A 271 -21.73 -25.03 -8.94
C LEU A 271 -22.71 -24.77 -10.09
N ALA A 272 -24.00 -25.04 -9.86
CA ALA A 272 -25.07 -24.80 -10.82
C ALA A 272 -25.30 -23.31 -11.16
N ASN A 273 -24.70 -22.38 -10.41
CA ASN A 273 -24.79 -20.95 -10.67
C ASN A 273 -23.57 -20.42 -11.43
N LEU A 274 -22.55 -21.24 -11.70
CA LEU A 274 -21.44 -20.82 -12.56
C LEU A 274 -21.92 -20.66 -14.01
N HIS A 275 -21.34 -19.68 -14.69
CA HIS A 275 -21.63 -19.33 -16.07
C HIS A 275 -20.33 -18.87 -16.73
N GLU A 276 -20.22 -19.01 -18.06
CA GLU A 276 -19.01 -18.61 -18.80
C GLU A 276 -18.62 -17.15 -18.54
N GLY A 277 -19.60 -16.25 -18.41
CA GLY A 277 -19.38 -14.83 -18.14
C GLY A 277 -18.78 -14.49 -16.76
N HIS A 278 -18.56 -15.48 -15.89
CA HIS A 278 -17.81 -15.32 -14.64
C HIS A 278 -16.30 -15.50 -14.84
N PHE A 279 -15.85 -15.82 -16.05
CA PHE A 279 -14.47 -16.18 -16.35
C PHE A 279 -13.95 -15.40 -17.55
N HIS A 280 -12.71 -14.96 -17.46
CA HIS A 280 -11.95 -14.47 -18.61
C HIS A 280 -11.22 -15.65 -19.25
N PHE A 281 -11.22 -15.70 -20.58
CA PHE A 281 -10.46 -16.68 -21.36
C PHE A 281 -9.69 -15.94 -22.44
N GLU A 282 -8.38 -16.15 -22.51
CA GLU A 282 -7.59 -15.66 -23.64
C GLU A 282 -8.00 -16.43 -24.91
N MET A 283 -8.38 -15.71 -25.97
CA MET A 283 -8.79 -16.26 -27.26
C MET A 283 -7.64 -16.39 -28.25
#